data_AF-A0A561Q2N3-F1
#
_entry.id   AF-A0A561Q2N3-F1
#
_cell.length_a   1.000
_cell.length_b   1.000
_cell.length_c   1.000
_cell.angle_alpha   90.00
_cell.angle_beta   90.00
_cell.angle_gamma   90.00
#
_symmetry.space_group_name_H-M   'P 1'
#
loop_
_entity.id
_entity.type
_entity.pdbx_description
1 polymer ?
#
loop_
_entity_poly.entity_id
_entity_poly.type
_entity_poly.pdbx_seq_one_letter_code
_entity_poly.pdbx_strand_id
1 'polypeptide(L)'
;MTKSHVTLLLSGLLSQVVIAQTKTAFEPYSQQIPGTDVSFKMVPIKGGSFALGSPASEKGRKNDEGPAKTVQVSDFWMGATEVTFDEYDVYADAEKDKTPIPDGMTRPSPPYIDLTLGMGKAGGFPANSMSQYGALMYCQWLYTKTGVFYRLPTAAEWEYACRAGANTAYPFGADAAQLKDYAWFSGNSEQKYHKVAQLKPNAWGLYDMLGNVEEWTLDQYDENGVANAKDKDPWTVPTAKTPRLLKGGSYQDDAVLLRSAARLKSDPIWNRRDPQIPKSSWWNADAPFVGFRIIRPVKQPSEEEAKQFFADIIAKYKGAR
;
A
#
# COMPACT_ATOMS: atom_id res chain seq x y z
N MET A 1 65.74 -11.74 47.71
CA MET A 1 65.14 -11.79 46.37
C MET A 1 63.66 -12.11 46.53
N THR A 2 62.81 -11.09 46.63
CA THR A 2 61.35 -11.23 46.79
C THR A 2 60.70 -10.65 45.56
N LYS A 3 60.04 -11.50 44.76
CA LYS A 3 59.29 -11.09 43.56
C LYS A 3 57.94 -10.52 44.01
N SER A 4 57.63 -9.30 43.61
CA SER A 4 56.30 -8.72 43.76
C SER A 4 55.56 -8.84 42.42
N HIS A 5 54.39 -9.48 42.44
CA HIS A 5 53.51 -9.58 41.27
C HIS A 5 52.45 -8.49 41.36
N VAL A 6 52.37 -7.65 40.33
CA VAL A 6 51.32 -6.66 40.17
C VAL A 6 50.25 -7.27 39.28
N THR A 7 49.08 -7.55 39.85
CA THR A 7 47.89 -7.98 39.12
C THR A 7 47.11 -6.73 38.70
N LEU A 8 47.01 -6.49 37.39
CA LEU A 8 46.20 -5.41 36.82
C LEU A 8 44.78 -5.94 36.55
N LEU A 9 43.79 -5.47 37.29
CA LEU A 9 42.37 -5.73 37.03
C LEU A 9 41.85 -4.68 36.03
N LEU A 10 41.59 -5.09 34.79
CA LEU A 10 40.85 -4.29 33.81
C LEU A 10 39.34 -4.43 34.09
N SER A 11 38.71 -3.39 34.63
CA SER A 11 37.26 -3.26 34.69
C SER A 11 36.75 -2.77 33.33
N GLY A 12 36.14 -3.66 32.55
CA GLY A 12 35.43 -3.30 31.32
C GLY A 12 34.10 -2.63 31.66
N LEU A 13 33.96 -1.33 31.35
CA LEU A 13 32.67 -0.64 31.34
C LEU A 13 31.86 -1.08 30.11
N LEU A 14 30.88 -1.94 30.32
CA LEU A 14 29.81 -2.21 29.35
C LEU A 14 28.93 -0.97 29.25
N SER A 15 29.10 -0.22 28.16
CA SER A 15 28.22 0.89 27.81
C SER A 15 26.95 0.32 27.18
N GLN A 16 25.87 0.23 27.96
CA GLN A 16 24.54 -0.05 27.40
C GLN A 16 24.07 1.20 26.64
N VAL A 17 24.11 1.15 25.31
CA VAL A 17 23.44 2.13 24.47
C VAL A 17 21.94 1.83 24.54
N VAL A 18 21.24 2.55 25.42
CA VAL A 18 19.78 2.59 25.40
C VAL A 18 19.39 3.47 24.20
N ILE A 19 18.97 2.85 23.11
CA ILE A 19 18.34 3.56 21.99
C ILE A 19 16.96 4.00 22.49
N ALA A 20 16.87 5.25 22.96
CA ALA A 20 15.59 5.87 23.25
C ALA A 20 14.77 5.94 21.96
N GLN A 21 13.59 5.31 21.94
CA GLN A 21 12.59 5.57 20.91
C GLN A 21 12.25 7.07 20.96
N THR A 22 12.83 7.85 20.04
CA THR A 22 12.37 9.21 19.78
C THR A 22 10.89 9.15 19.45
N LYS A 23 10.07 9.74 20.33
CA LYS A 23 8.62 9.88 20.17
C LYS A 23 8.37 10.63 18.85
N THR A 24 8.16 9.92 17.75
CA THR A 24 7.85 10.55 16.47
C THR A 24 6.54 11.32 16.64
N ALA A 25 6.55 12.64 16.41
CA ALA A 25 5.32 13.43 16.43
C ALA A 25 4.34 12.90 15.38
N PHE A 26 3.03 12.89 15.68
CA PHE A 26 1.98 12.41 14.77
C PHE A 26 1.67 13.45 13.68
N GLU A 27 2.70 13.76 12.89
CA GLU A 27 2.73 14.84 11.90
C GLU A 27 3.08 14.29 10.51
N PRO A 28 2.80 15.04 9.43
CA PRO A 28 3.27 14.69 8.10
C PRO A 28 4.80 14.67 8.04
N TYR A 29 5.36 13.72 7.32
CA TYR A 29 6.82 13.64 7.11
C TYR A 29 7.17 13.11 5.72
N SER A 30 8.42 13.34 5.31
CA SER A 30 9.00 12.73 4.11
C SER A 30 10.01 11.68 4.55
N GLN A 31 9.92 10.47 3.99
CA GLN A 31 10.88 9.39 4.16
C GLN A 31 11.74 9.32 2.90
N GLN A 32 13.02 9.63 3.04
CA GLN A 32 14.02 9.30 2.02
C GLN A 32 14.30 7.80 2.05
N ILE A 33 14.37 7.16 0.88
CA ILE A 33 14.80 5.78 0.75
C ILE A 33 16.33 5.75 0.93
N PRO A 34 16.87 5.06 1.95
CA PRO A 34 18.29 5.07 2.24
C PRO A 34 19.15 4.70 1.03
N GLY A 35 20.21 5.48 0.80
CA GLY A 35 21.12 5.29 -0.33
C GLY A 35 20.68 5.92 -1.65
N THR A 36 19.58 6.68 -1.67
CA THR A 36 19.05 7.34 -2.88
C THR A 36 18.52 8.75 -2.56
N ASP A 37 18.30 9.57 -3.58
CA ASP A 37 17.62 10.86 -3.45
C ASP A 37 16.08 10.73 -3.57
N VAL A 38 15.57 9.50 -3.69
CA VAL A 38 14.13 9.23 -3.80
C VAL A 38 13.50 9.31 -2.42
N SER A 39 12.36 10.00 -2.33
CA SER A 39 11.61 10.15 -1.09
C SER A 39 10.11 10.06 -1.33
N PHE A 40 9.37 9.64 -0.32
CA PHE A 40 7.90 9.59 -0.33
C PHE A 40 7.33 10.30 0.88
N LYS A 41 6.12 10.85 0.74
CA LYS A 41 5.44 11.61 1.81
C LYS A 41 4.42 10.73 2.52
N MET A 42 4.41 10.81 3.85
CA MET A 42 3.45 10.14 4.72
C MET A 42 2.57 11.18 5.43
N VAL A 43 1.27 10.92 5.45
CA VAL A 43 0.24 11.79 6.07
C VAL A 43 -0.33 11.08 7.30
N PRO A 44 -0.38 11.73 8.48
CA PRO A 44 -0.99 11.16 9.68
C PRO A 44 -2.51 11.10 9.50
N ILE A 45 -3.07 9.91 9.70
CA ILE A 45 -4.49 9.64 9.63
C ILE A 45 -4.98 9.36 11.05
N LYS A 46 -5.61 10.36 11.66
CA LYS A 46 -6.23 10.17 12.97
C LYS A 46 -7.37 9.19 12.82
N GLY A 47 -7.26 8.05 13.51
CA GLY A 47 -8.26 7.00 13.51
C GLY A 47 -9.56 7.42 14.20
N GLY A 48 -10.61 6.66 13.96
CA GLY A 48 -11.94 6.93 14.49
C GLY A 48 -12.97 5.94 13.98
N SER A 49 -14.23 6.22 14.30
CA SER A 49 -15.38 5.43 13.82
C SER A 49 -15.86 5.96 12.48
N PHE A 50 -16.21 5.06 11.55
CA PHE A 50 -16.89 5.41 10.31
C PHE A 50 -17.80 4.28 9.83
N ALA A 51 -18.71 4.60 8.90
CA ALA A 51 -19.51 3.59 8.21
C ALA A 51 -18.70 2.98 7.05
N LEU A 52 -18.26 1.73 7.22
CA LEU A 52 -17.65 0.91 6.17
C LEU A 52 -18.73 0.41 5.22
N GLY A 53 -18.50 0.55 3.91
CA GLY A 53 -19.45 0.19 2.86
C GLY A 53 -20.39 1.34 2.49
N SER A 54 -21.45 1.04 1.76
CA SER A 54 -22.40 2.03 1.23
C SER A 54 -23.84 1.76 1.71
N PRO A 55 -24.63 2.83 1.95
CA PRO A 55 -26.04 2.68 2.28
C PRO A 55 -26.80 2.10 1.08
N ALA A 56 -27.90 1.37 1.35
CA ALA A 56 -28.69 0.73 0.30
C ALA A 56 -29.24 1.70 -0.76
N SER A 57 -29.39 2.98 -0.42
CA SER A 57 -29.85 4.05 -1.29
C SER A 57 -28.74 4.71 -2.13
N GLU A 58 -27.46 4.38 -1.91
CA GLU A 58 -26.36 4.97 -2.68
C GLU A 58 -26.43 4.53 -4.15
N LYS A 59 -26.51 5.51 -5.06
CA LYS A 59 -26.59 5.24 -6.50
C LYS A 59 -25.33 4.53 -6.98
N GLY A 60 -25.52 3.41 -7.69
CA GLY A 60 -24.41 2.64 -8.26
C GLY A 60 -23.76 1.66 -7.28
N ARG A 61 -24.26 1.55 -6.06
CA ARG A 61 -23.86 0.53 -5.07
C ARG A 61 -23.97 -0.88 -5.65
N LYS A 62 -22.95 -1.71 -5.38
CA LYS A 62 -22.97 -3.17 -5.60
C LYS A 62 -23.35 -3.93 -4.32
N ASN A 63 -23.72 -5.20 -4.48
CA ASN A 63 -24.20 -6.04 -3.38
C ASN A 63 -23.13 -6.30 -2.30
N ASP A 64 -21.87 -6.40 -2.71
CA ASP A 64 -20.72 -6.64 -1.85
C ASP A 64 -20.28 -5.41 -1.03
N GLU A 65 -20.98 -4.28 -1.14
CA GLU A 65 -20.66 -3.07 -0.41
C GLU A 65 -21.48 -2.90 0.89
N GLY A 66 -22.25 -3.91 1.31
CA GLY A 66 -22.97 -3.81 2.56
C GLY A 66 -23.50 -5.13 3.14
N PRO A 67 -24.42 -5.05 4.13
CA PRO A 67 -24.92 -3.81 4.74
C PRO A 67 -23.79 -2.98 5.36
N ALA A 68 -23.87 -1.65 5.22
CA ALA A 68 -22.86 -0.76 5.80
C ALA A 68 -22.79 -0.95 7.32
N LYS A 69 -21.58 -0.96 7.86
CA LYS A 69 -21.33 -1.25 9.28
C LYS A 69 -20.44 -0.18 9.89
N THR A 70 -20.78 0.27 11.10
CA THR A 70 -19.87 1.16 11.85
C THR A 70 -18.69 0.35 12.37
N VAL A 71 -17.48 0.76 12.01
CA VAL A 71 -16.22 0.15 12.47
C VAL A 71 -15.26 1.24 12.94
N GLN A 72 -14.29 0.85 13.76
CA GLN A 72 -13.21 1.71 14.24
C GLN A 72 -11.91 1.38 13.54
N VAL A 73 -11.17 2.40 13.13
CA VAL A 73 -9.80 2.28 12.62
C VAL A 73 -8.86 3.01 13.56
N SER A 74 -7.74 2.39 13.91
CA SER A 74 -6.69 2.96 14.75
C SER A 74 -5.92 4.07 14.01
N ASP A 75 -5.11 4.85 14.72
CA ASP A 75 -4.24 5.84 14.09
C ASP A 75 -3.14 5.16 13.24
N PHE A 76 -2.85 5.73 12.06
CA PHE A 76 -1.76 5.29 11.19
C PHE A 76 -1.23 6.47 10.37
N TRP A 77 -0.13 6.28 9.64
CA TRP A 77 0.23 7.14 8.52
C TRP A 77 -0.03 6.43 7.20
N MET A 78 -0.43 7.19 6.18
CA MET A 78 -0.62 6.68 4.81
C MET A 78 0.24 7.46 3.83
N GLY A 79 0.74 6.79 2.79
CA GLY A 79 1.39 7.45 1.67
C GLY A 79 0.46 8.51 1.07
N ALA A 80 0.98 9.73 0.87
CA ALA A 80 0.20 10.84 0.33
C ALA A 80 -0.33 10.54 -1.08
N THR A 81 0.36 9.66 -1.81
CA THR A 81 0.08 9.22 -3.18
C THR A 81 0.18 7.70 -3.26
N GLU A 82 -0.17 7.15 -4.42
CA GLU A 82 0.29 5.81 -4.82
C GLU A 82 1.84 5.75 -4.80
N VAL A 83 2.40 4.55 -4.61
CA VAL A 83 3.84 4.32 -4.75
C VAL A 83 4.21 4.57 -6.21
N THR A 84 5.18 5.45 -6.43
CA THR A 84 5.60 5.80 -7.79
C THR A 84 6.59 4.78 -8.36
N PHE A 85 6.75 4.75 -9.68
CA PHE A 85 7.83 4.00 -10.31
C PHE A 85 9.22 4.48 -9.89
N ASP A 86 9.39 5.77 -9.57
CA ASP A 86 10.66 6.30 -9.07
C ASP A 86 11.03 5.64 -7.72
N GLU A 87 10.04 5.34 -6.88
CA GLU A 87 10.20 4.59 -5.63
C GLU A 87 10.35 3.09 -5.86
N TYR A 88 9.42 2.48 -6.62
CA TYR A 88 9.39 1.03 -6.82
C TYR A 88 10.62 0.53 -7.58
N ASP A 89 11.17 1.31 -8.51
CA ASP A 89 12.36 0.92 -9.25
C ASP A 89 13.61 0.80 -8.38
N VAL A 90 13.70 1.53 -7.26
CA VAL A 90 14.81 1.33 -6.31
C VAL A 90 14.77 -0.10 -5.74
N TYR A 91 13.58 -0.64 -5.52
CA TYR A 91 13.38 -2.03 -5.14
C TYR A 91 13.51 -3.00 -6.32
N ALA A 92 12.99 -2.66 -7.49
CA ALA A 92 12.98 -3.59 -8.61
C ALA A 92 14.36 -3.78 -9.25
N ASP A 93 15.18 -2.72 -9.26
CA ASP A 93 16.48 -2.68 -9.92
C ASP A 93 17.61 -2.67 -8.88
N ALA A 94 18.41 -3.75 -8.87
CA ALA A 94 19.52 -3.89 -7.94
C ALA A 94 20.62 -2.84 -8.18
N GLU A 95 20.75 -2.28 -9.38
CA GLU A 95 21.74 -1.24 -9.66
C GLU A 95 21.36 0.12 -9.05
N LYS A 96 20.06 0.33 -8.78
CA LYS A 96 19.52 1.54 -8.15
C LYS A 96 19.57 1.48 -6.62
N ASP A 97 19.65 0.29 -6.02
CA ASP A 97 19.85 0.12 -4.58
C ASP A 97 21.30 -0.21 -4.25
N LYS A 98 22.09 0.84 -4.02
CA LYS A 98 23.53 0.73 -3.72
C LYS A 98 23.83 0.39 -2.26
N THR A 99 22.81 0.21 -1.42
CA THR A 99 23.01 -0.05 0.01
C THR A 99 22.80 -1.52 0.34
N PRO A 100 23.55 -2.08 1.31
CA PRO A 100 23.42 -3.49 1.65
C PRO A 100 21.97 -3.90 2.00
N ILE A 101 21.60 -5.10 1.59
CA ILE A 101 20.38 -5.78 2.02
C ILE A 101 20.77 -7.16 2.58
N PRO A 102 20.02 -7.72 3.54
CA PRO A 102 20.24 -9.06 4.05
C PRO A 102 20.26 -10.10 2.93
N ASP A 103 21.08 -11.13 3.11
CA ASP A 103 21.11 -12.29 2.23
C ASP A 103 19.71 -12.94 2.16
N GLY A 104 19.26 -13.27 0.95
CA GLY A 104 17.93 -13.83 0.71
C GLY A 104 16.78 -12.85 0.43
N MET A 105 17.00 -11.53 0.46
CA MET A 105 16.00 -10.57 -0.03
C MET A 105 15.86 -10.69 -1.56
N THR A 106 14.70 -11.16 -2.02
CA THR A 106 14.41 -11.35 -3.45
C THR A 106 13.81 -10.09 -4.07
N ARG A 107 14.04 -9.91 -5.38
CA ARG A 107 13.52 -8.81 -6.19
C ARG A 107 12.66 -9.35 -7.33
N PRO A 108 11.77 -8.53 -7.93
CA PRO A 108 10.98 -8.92 -9.06
C PRO A 108 11.88 -9.34 -10.23
N SER A 109 11.50 -10.42 -10.92
CA SER A 109 12.14 -10.74 -12.20
C SER A 109 11.86 -9.62 -13.20
N PRO A 110 12.79 -9.29 -14.12
CA PRO A 110 12.49 -8.35 -15.20
C PRO A 110 11.21 -8.78 -15.96
N PRO A 111 10.27 -7.87 -16.21
CA PRO A 111 9.07 -8.22 -16.97
C PRO A 111 9.43 -8.48 -18.44
N TYR A 112 8.74 -9.43 -19.08
CA TYR A 112 8.99 -9.77 -20.49
C TYR A 112 8.41 -8.74 -21.47
N ILE A 113 7.42 -7.97 -21.02
CA ILE A 113 6.79 -6.89 -21.78
C ILE A 113 6.96 -5.58 -21.03
N ASP A 114 6.91 -4.46 -21.76
CA ASP A 114 6.80 -3.15 -21.12
C ASP A 114 5.40 -2.99 -20.50
N LEU A 115 5.35 -3.11 -19.17
CA LEU A 115 4.13 -3.01 -18.39
C LEU A 115 3.57 -1.58 -18.32
N THR A 116 4.36 -0.57 -18.71
CA THR A 116 3.89 0.83 -18.79
C THR A 116 3.02 1.08 -20.00
N LEU A 117 3.02 0.16 -20.98
CA LEU A 117 2.33 0.31 -22.26
C LEU A 117 2.63 1.65 -22.97
N GLY A 118 3.83 2.21 -22.74
CA GLY A 118 4.25 3.49 -23.28
C GLY A 118 3.58 4.73 -22.66
N MET A 119 2.83 4.60 -21.56
CA MET A 119 2.12 5.72 -20.92
C MET A 119 3.03 6.59 -20.06
N GLY A 120 4.14 6.05 -19.56
CA GLY A 120 5.12 6.78 -18.77
C GLY A 120 5.57 6.03 -17.53
N LYS A 121 6.77 6.38 -17.04
CA LYS A 121 7.40 5.74 -15.88
C LYS A 121 8.13 6.73 -14.96
N ALA A 122 8.68 7.82 -15.48
CA ALA A 122 9.56 8.70 -14.71
C ALA A 122 8.87 9.99 -14.24
N GLY A 123 9.28 10.48 -13.08
CA GLY A 123 8.87 11.79 -12.56
C GLY A 123 7.47 11.76 -11.93
N GLY A 124 7.18 10.71 -11.16
CA GLY A 124 5.99 10.57 -10.34
C GLY A 124 4.84 9.79 -10.95
N PHE A 125 5.05 8.95 -11.97
CA PHE A 125 4.00 8.02 -12.42
C PHE A 125 3.79 6.91 -11.38
N PRO A 126 2.54 6.46 -11.11
CA PRO A 126 2.28 5.36 -10.20
C PRO A 126 2.90 4.07 -10.73
N ALA A 127 3.60 3.34 -9.86
CA ALA A 127 4.04 1.99 -10.18
C ALA A 127 2.80 1.11 -10.35
N ASN A 128 2.78 0.32 -11.42
CA ASN A 128 1.64 -0.53 -11.74
C ASN A 128 2.03 -1.95 -12.17
N SER A 129 1.01 -2.76 -12.47
CA SER A 129 1.12 -4.12 -13.01
C SER A 129 1.78 -5.14 -12.09
N MET A 130 2.15 -4.78 -10.86
CA MET A 130 2.61 -5.77 -9.88
C MET A 130 1.43 -6.57 -9.34
N SER A 131 1.71 -7.83 -8.98
CA SER A 131 0.82 -8.61 -8.13
C SER A 131 0.80 -8.03 -6.71
N GLN A 132 -0.22 -8.41 -5.92
CA GLN A 132 -0.24 -8.09 -4.49
C GLN A 132 1.02 -8.62 -3.78
N TYR A 133 1.50 -9.80 -4.18
CA TYR A 133 2.77 -10.35 -3.70
C TYR A 133 3.95 -9.41 -3.98
N GLY A 134 4.06 -8.84 -5.18
CA GLY A 134 5.10 -7.87 -5.52
C GLY A 134 5.04 -6.60 -4.67
N ALA A 135 3.84 -6.05 -4.45
CA ALA A 135 3.62 -4.88 -3.60
C ALA A 135 3.98 -5.14 -2.12
N LEU A 136 3.66 -6.33 -1.59
CA LEU A 136 4.02 -6.73 -0.24
C LEU A 136 5.53 -6.96 -0.06
N MET A 137 6.19 -7.54 -1.07
CA MET A 137 7.64 -7.69 -1.08
C MET A 137 8.35 -6.33 -1.11
N TYR A 138 7.80 -5.33 -1.82
CA TYR A 138 8.28 -3.95 -1.71
C TYR A 138 8.17 -3.43 -0.27
N CYS A 139 7.05 -3.67 0.42
CA CYS A 139 6.88 -3.28 1.82
C CYS A 139 7.92 -3.95 2.74
N GLN A 140 8.20 -5.24 2.54
CA GLN A 140 9.22 -5.98 3.29
C GLN A 140 10.63 -5.45 3.02
N TRP A 141 10.95 -5.16 1.76
CA TRP A 141 12.20 -4.52 1.39
C TRP A 141 12.33 -3.15 2.05
N LEU A 142 11.29 -2.32 2.00
CA LEU A 142 11.31 -0.98 2.59
C LEU A 142 11.49 -1.02 4.12
N TYR A 143 10.85 -1.98 4.79
CA TYR A 143 11.10 -2.26 6.21
C TYR A 143 12.57 -2.58 6.47
N THR A 144 13.17 -3.43 5.63
CA THR A 144 14.58 -3.79 5.74
C THR A 144 15.52 -2.61 5.51
N LYS A 145 15.15 -1.67 4.63
CA LYS A 145 15.94 -0.45 4.39
C LYS A 145 15.87 0.54 5.55
N THR A 146 14.68 0.74 6.09
CA THR A 146 14.38 1.88 6.97
C THR A 146 14.29 1.50 8.45
N GLY A 147 14.11 0.21 8.77
CA GLY A 147 13.72 -0.25 10.10
C GLY A 147 12.28 0.13 10.48
N VAL A 148 11.51 0.76 9.58
CA VAL A 148 10.14 1.20 9.81
C VAL A 148 9.18 0.25 9.11
N PHE A 149 8.23 -0.29 9.85
CA PHE A 149 7.28 -1.27 9.34
C PHE A 149 6.22 -0.58 8.47
N TYR A 150 6.29 -0.88 7.17
CA TYR A 150 5.31 -0.51 6.17
C TYR A 150 4.54 -1.74 5.68
N ARG A 151 3.29 -1.53 5.28
CA ARG A 151 2.43 -2.56 4.67
C ARG A 151 1.40 -1.92 3.74
N LEU A 152 0.69 -2.75 2.97
CA LEU A 152 -0.53 -2.32 2.30
C LEU A 152 -1.60 -1.92 3.33
N PRO A 153 -2.53 -1.01 3.02
CA PRO A 153 -3.68 -0.74 3.87
C PRO A 153 -4.61 -1.96 3.92
N THR A 154 -5.35 -2.14 5.02
CA THR A 154 -6.58 -2.93 4.95
C THR A 154 -7.60 -2.17 4.11
N ALA A 155 -8.59 -2.87 3.56
CA ALA A 155 -9.64 -2.21 2.79
C ALA A 155 -10.44 -1.19 3.60
N ALA A 156 -10.56 -1.39 4.91
CA ALA A 156 -11.20 -0.43 5.80
C ALA A 156 -10.33 0.78 6.11
N GLU A 157 -9.02 0.60 6.33
CA GLU A 157 -8.08 1.73 6.44
C GLU A 157 -8.08 2.58 5.17
N TRP A 158 -8.09 1.92 4.01
CA TRP A 158 -8.16 2.58 2.70
C TRP A 158 -9.47 3.37 2.56
N GLU A 159 -10.62 2.78 2.86
CA GLU A 159 -11.91 3.45 2.70
C GLU A 159 -12.07 4.61 3.69
N TYR A 160 -11.63 4.42 4.94
CA TYR A 160 -11.60 5.47 5.95
C TYR A 160 -10.78 6.68 5.48
N ALA A 161 -9.56 6.41 5.01
CA ALA A 161 -8.65 7.41 4.49
C ALA A 161 -9.20 8.09 3.23
N CYS A 162 -9.81 7.33 2.31
CA CYS A 162 -10.43 7.86 1.10
C CYS A 162 -11.51 8.86 1.47
N ARG A 163 -12.46 8.47 2.34
CA ARG A 163 -13.59 9.28 2.80
C ARG A 163 -13.16 10.56 3.51
N ALA A 164 -12.07 10.55 4.25
CA ALA A 164 -11.57 11.71 4.99
C ALA A 164 -12.65 12.45 5.82
N GLY A 165 -13.53 11.67 6.46
CA GLY A 165 -14.66 12.16 7.25
C GLY A 165 -15.98 12.34 6.49
N ALA A 166 -16.00 12.17 5.16
CA ALA A 166 -17.22 12.24 4.37
C ALA A 166 -18.09 10.99 4.51
N ASN A 167 -19.41 11.20 4.61
CA ASN A 167 -20.43 10.14 4.63
C ASN A 167 -21.20 10.05 3.29
N THR A 168 -20.56 10.50 2.20
CA THR A 168 -21.12 10.52 0.84
C THR A 168 -20.44 9.47 -0.05
N ALA A 169 -20.91 9.33 -1.30
CA ALA A 169 -20.36 8.37 -2.26
C ALA A 169 -18.90 8.67 -2.64
N TYR A 170 -18.51 9.95 -2.65
CA TYR A 170 -17.16 10.44 -2.91
C TYR A 170 -16.68 11.30 -1.73
N PRO A 171 -15.36 11.53 -1.56
CA PRO A 171 -14.84 12.29 -0.41
C PRO A 171 -15.13 13.80 -0.46
N PHE A 172 -15.58 14.30 -1.61
CA PHE A 172 -15.97 15.70 -1.84
C PHE A 172 -17.49 15.88 -1.96
N GLY A 173 -18.29 14.81 -1.81
CA GLY A 173 -19.75 14.88 -1.90
C GLY A 173 -20.36 13.71 -2.68
N ALA A 174 -21.60 13.89 -3.15
CA ALA A 174 -22.34 12.87 -3.90
C ALA A 174 -22.41 13.16 -5.42
N ASP A 175 -21.94 14.33 -5.86
CA ASP A 175 -21.98 14.74 -7.26
C ASP A 175 -20.74 14.27 -8.02
N ALA A 176 -20.92 13.27 -8.88
CA ALA A 176 -19.88 12.72 -9.72
C ALA A 176 -19.28 13.75 -10.71
N ALA A 177 -19.96 14.86 -11.01
CA ALA A 177 -19.42 15.89 -11.90
C ALA A 177 -18.15 16.56 -11.35
N GLN A 178 -17.94 16.48 -10.03
CA GLN A 178 -16.74 16.98 -9.36
C GLN A 178 -15.54 16.02 -9.46
N LEU A 179 -15.71 14.76 -9.91
CA LEU A 179 -14.60 13.79 -10.00
C LEU A 179 -13.42 14.30 -10.81
N LYS A 180 -13.65 15.06 -11.88
CA LYS A 180 -12.59 15.60 -12.74
C LYS A 180 -11.57 16.49 -12.01
N ASP A 181 -11.93 17.01 -10.85
CA ASP A 181 -11.06 17.84 -10.01
C ASP A 181 -10.20 17.00 -9.06
N TYR A 182 -10.52 15.71 -8.86
CA TYR A 182 -9.94 14.84 -7.81
C TYR A 182 -9.41 13.50 -8.32
N ALA A 183 -9.81 13.06 -9.52
CA ALA A 183 -9.52 11.73 -10.04
C ALA A 183 -9.23 11.74 -11.55
N TRP A 184 -8.30 10.88 -11.97
CA TRP A 184 -8.13 10.49 -13.36
C TRP A 184 -8.96 9.24 -13.65
N PHE A 185 -9.95 9.34 -14.51
CA PHE A 185 -10.91 8.28 -14.82
C PHE A 185 -11.31 8.30 -16.29
N SER A 186 -12.16 7.39 -16.76
CA SER A 186 -12.50 7.26 -18.19
C SER A 186 -12.95 8.58 -18.84
N GLY A 187 -13.56 9.48 -18.06
CA GLY A 187 -14.08 10.77 -18.51
C GLY A 187 -13.06 11.90 -18.68
N ASN A 188 -11.83 11.77 -18.16
CA ASN A 188 -10.80 12.82 -18.28
C ASN A 188 -9.35 12.30 -18.47
N SER A 189 -9.11 10.99 -18.36
CA SER A 189 -7.76 10.41 -18.35
C SER A 189 -7.10 10.28 -19.72
N GLU A 190 -7.88 10.40 -20.80
CA GLU A 190 -7.46 10.05 -22.16
C GLU A 190 -6.93 8.61 -22.28
N GLN A 191 -7.51 7.69 -21.50
CA GLN A 191 -7.14 6.27 -21.44
C GLN A 191 -5.68 6.03 -20.99
N LYS A 192 -5.18 6.88 -20.10
CA LYS A 192 -3.83 6.78 -19.52
C LYS A 192 -3.83 7.05 -18.03
N TYR A 193 -2.96 6.37 -17.29
CA TYR A 193 -2.60 6.82 -15.94
C TYR A 193 -1.69 8.06 -16.04
N HIS A 194 -1.72 8.88 -15.00
CA HIS A 194 -1.05 10.18 -14.94
C HIS A 194 -0.07 10.21 -13.78
N LYS A 195 0.72 11.29 -13.71
CA LYS A 195 1.60 11.49 -12.55
C LYS A 195 0.74 11.73 -11.31
N VAL A 196 1.19 11.20 -10.19
CA VAL A 196 0.52 11.38 -8.90
C VAL A 196 0.46 12.86 -8.50
N ALA A 197 -0.53 13.21 -7.70
CA ALA A 197 -0.74 14.54 -7.14
C ALA A 197 -0.88 15.68 -8.18
N GLN A 198 -1.46 15.39 -9.34
CA GLN A 198 -1.80 16.40 -10.35
C GLN A 198 -3.21 17.00 -10.20
N LEU A 199 -4.08 16.35 -9.43
CA LEU A 199 -5.43 16.81 -9.10
C LEU A 199 -5.55 17.16 -7.61
N LYS A 200 -6.73 17.61 -7.17
CA LYS A 200 -6.95 18.01 -5.77
C LYS A 200 -6.88 16.79 -4.85
N PRO A 201 -6.28 16.91 -3.65
CA PRO A 201 -6.35 15.87 -2.63
C PRO A 201 -7.72 15.87 -1.96
N ASN A 202 -8.02 14.81 -1.20
CA ASN A 202 -9.13 14.81 -0.26
C ASN A 202 -8.85 15.74 0.96
N ALA A 203 -9.81 15.82 1.88
CA ALA A 203 -9.73 16.72 3.04
C ALA A 203 -8.54 16.46 3.99
N TRP A 204 -7.87 15.31 3.88
CA TRP A 204 -6.69 14.96 4.68
C TRP A 204 -5.37 15.11 3.92
N GLY A 205 -5.39 15.55 2.66
CA GLY A 205 -4.17 15.74 1.88
C GLY A 205 -3.67 14.46 1.21
N LEU A 206 -4.54 13.46 1.02
CA LEU A 206 -4.26 12.27 0.22
C LEU A 206 -4.72 12.50 -1.22
N TYR A 207 -3.83 12.24 -2.17
CA TYR A 207 -4.05 12.39 -3.60
C TYR A 207 -4.36 11.05 -4.23
N ASP A 208 -5.08 11.09 -5.36
CA ASP A 208 -5.35 9.94 -6.21
C ASP A 208 -5.99 8.78 -5.43
N MET A 209 -6.74 9.09 -4.36
CA MET A 209 -7.52 8.08 -3.64
C MET A 209 -8.66 7.51 -4.50
N LEU A 210 -8.96 8.13 -5.63
CA LEU A 210 -9.95 7.70 -6.60
C LEU A 210 -9.36 7.86 -8.00
N GLY A 211 -9.52 6.85 -8.85
CA GLY A 211 -8.95 6.85 -10.21
C GLY A 211 -7.43 6.69 -10.21
N ASN A 212 -6.79 7.15 -11.29
CA ASN A 212 -5.40 6.88 -11.62
C ASN A 212 -5.13 5.37 -11.70
N VAL A 213 -4.65 4.70 -10.66
CA VAL A 213 -4.60 3.23 -10.62
C VAL A 213 -5.40 2.66 -9.44
N GLU A 214 -6.02 1.52 -9.67
CA GLU A 214 -6.65 0.76 -8.60
C GLU A 214 -5.58 0.26 -7.62
N GLU A 215 -5.87 0.22 -6.33
CA GLU A 215 -4.85 -0.03 -5.32
C GLU A 215 -5.04 -1.36 -4.59
N TRP A 216 -3.96 -2.14 -4.50
CA TRP A 216 -3.93 -3.34 -3.66
C TRP A 216 -4.18 -3.03 -2.18
N THR A 217 -5.08 -3.79 -1.55
CA THR A 217 -5.23 -3.85 -0.08
C THR A 217 -4.64 -5.15 0.47
N LEU A 218 -4.56 -5.31 1.80
CA LEU A 218 -4.18 -6.59 2.43
C LEU A 218 -5.24 -7.68 2.33
N ASP A 219 -6.48 -7.30 2.04
CA ASP A 219 -7.64 -8.13 2.24
C ASP A 219 -7.79 -9.17 1.13
N GLN A 220 -8.21 -10.37 1.52
CA GLN A 220 -8.87 -11.26 0.58
C GLN A 220 -10.23 -10.67 0.20
N TYR A 221 -10.58 -10.76 -1.07
CA TYR A 221 -11.92 -10.40 -1.49
C TYR A 221 -12.91 -11.43 -0.93
N ASP A 222 -13.91 -10.93 -0.22
CA ASP A 222 -15.08 -11.65 0.28
C ASP A 222 -16.30 -10.77 0.00
N GLU A 223 -17.29 -11.33 -0.69
CA GLU A 223 -18.56 -10.67 -1.00
C GLU A 223 -19.29 -10.22 0.27
N ASN A 224 -19.16 -10.97 1.37
CA ASN A 224 -19.75 -10.66 2.66
C ASN A 224 -18.77 -9.91 3.58
N GLY A 225 -17.62 -9.48 3.07
CA GLY A 225 -16.54 -8.89 3.88
C GLY A 225 -16.97 -7.64 4.66
N VAL A 226 -17.84 -6.80 4.09
CA VAL A 226 -18.39 -5.62 4.80
C VAL A 226 -19.37 -6.07 5.90
N ALA A 227 -20.28 -6.98 5.59
CA ALA A 227 -21.26 -7.52 6.54
C ALA A 227 -20.57 -8.19 7.75
N ASN A 228 -19.49 -8.91 7.48
CA ASN A 228 -18.72 -9.70 8.44
C ASN A 228 -17.55 -8.92 9.06
N ALA A 229 -17.39 -7.63 8.73
CA ALA A 229 -16.28 -6.82 9.22
C ALA A 229 -16.27 -6.80 10.76
N LYS A 230 -15.08 -6.98 11.35
CA LYS A 230 -14.89 -6.80 12.79
C LYS A 230 -15.11 -5.33 13.18
N ASP A 231 -15.49 -5.12 14.43
CA ASP A 231 -15.85 -3.77 14.91
C ASP A 231 -14.62 -2.84 15.02
N LYS A 232 -13.42 -3.39 15.21
CA LYS A 232 -12.17 -2.65 15.32
C LYS A 232 -11.11 -3.23 14.39
N ASP A 233 -10.44 -2.34 13.67
CA ASP A 233 -9.37 -2.63 12.70
C ASP A 233 -9.71 -3.83 11.80
N PRO A 234 -10.85 -3.79 11.08
CA PRO A 234 -11.26 -4.93 10.28
C PRO A 234 -10.25 -5.21 9.17
N TRP A 235 -9.96 -6.51 9.04
CA TRP A 235 -9.09 -7.09 8.04
C TRP A 235 -9.60 -8.49 7.70
N THR A 236 -9.99 -8.69 6.44
CA THR A 236 -10.33 -10.01 5.90
C THR A 236 -9.03 -10.74 5.57
N VAL A 237 -8.54 -11.47 6.57
CA VAL A 237 -7.27 -12.20 6.48
C VAL A 237 -7.33 -13.23 5.34
N PRO A 238 -6.33 -13.26 4.44
CA PRO A 238 -6.22 -14.26 3.41
C PRO A 238 -6.33 -15.72 3.89
N THR A 239 -7.09 -16.52 3.16
CA THR A 239 -7.16 -17.99 3.28
C THR A 239 -6.76 -18.69 1.99
N ALA A 240 -6.83 -17.99 0.84
CA ALA A 240 -6.34 -18.44 -0.46
C ALA A 240 -5.36 -17.41 -1.07
N LYS A 241 -4.81 -17.67 -2.25
CA LYS A 241 -3.93 -16.72 -2.99
C LYS A 241 -4.71 -15.63 -3.74
N THR A 242 -5.94 -15.93 -4.14
CA THR A 242 -6.84 -15.11 -4.95
C THR A 242 -8.28 -15.49 -4.57
N PRO A 243 -9.29 -14.62 -4.71
CA PRO A 243 -9.17 -13.21 -5.09
C PRO A 243 -8.69 -12.30 -3.96
N ARG A 244 -8.03 -11.22 -4.34
CA ARG A 244 -7.62 -10.11 -3.49
C ARG A 244 -8.53 -8.91 -3.74
N LEU A 245 -8.65 -8.06 -2.73
CA LEU A 245 -9.49 -6.88 -2.79
C LEU A 245 -8.66 -5.66 -3.18
N LEU A 246 -9.16 -4.92 -4.15
CA LEU A 246 -8.64 -3.63 -4.56
C LEU A 246 -9.70 -2.53 -4.38
N LYS A 247 -9.23 -1.29 -4.30
CA LYS A 247 -10.05 -0.11 -4.07
C LYS A 247 -9.55 1.06 -4.95
N GLY A 248 -10.45 1.98 -5.29
CA GLY A 248 -10.11 3.27 -5.90
C GLY A 248 -10.73 3.52 -7.27
N GLY A 249 -10.99 2.48 -8.06
CA GLY A 249 -11.14 2.66 -9.50
C GLY A 249 -9.82 3.07 -10.14
N SER A 250 -9.78 3.11 -11.48
CA SER A 250 -8.60 3.47 -12.24
C SER A 250 -8.92 4.44 -13.38
N TYR A 251 -7.88 4.85 -14.10
CA TYR A 251 -7.96 5.75 -15.25
C TYR A 251 -8.90 5.28 -16.36
N GLN A 252 -9.20 3.99 -16.44
CA GLN A 252 -10.09 3.42 -17.46
C GLN A 252 -11.54 3.25 -16.99
N ASP A 253 -11.81 3.47 -15.70
CA ASP A 253 -13.10 3.19 -15.09
C ASP A 253 -14.05 4.37 -15.15
N ASP A 254 -15.34 4.08 -15.24
CA ASP A 254 -16.39 5.08 -15.16
C ASP A 254 -16.61 5.56 -13.73
N ALA A 255 -17.12 6.79 -13.61
CA ALA A 255 -17.39 7.48 -12.34
C ALA A 255 -18.12 6.64 -11.26
N VAL A 256 -18.96 5.69 -11.66
CA VAL A 256 -19.71 4.82 -10.74
C VAL A 256 -18.81 3.83 -9.97
N LEU A 257 -17.65 3.48 -10.53
CA LEU A 257 -16.65 2.60 -9.93
C LEU A 257 -15.66 3.35 -9.05
N LEU A 258 -15.63 4.68 -9.11
CA LEU A 258 -14.77 5.55 -8.30
C LEU A 258 -15.45 6.01 -6.98
N ARG A 259 -16.46 5.29 -6.49
CA ARG A 259 -17.05 5.61 -5.18
C ARG A 259 -16.13 5.10 -4.07
N SER A 260 -16.11 5.78 -2.93
CA SER A 260 -15.26 5.38 -1.79
C SER A 260 -15.53 3.94 -1.32
N ALA A 261 -16.78 3.49 -1.39
CA ALA A 261 -17.19 2.12 -1.03
C ALA A 261 -16.96 1.08 -2.14
N ALA A 262 -16.64 1.49 -3.38
CA ALA A 262 -16.53 0.56 -4.50
C ALA A 262 -15.39 -0.45 -4.26
N ARG A 263 -15.62 -1.69 -4.66
CA ARG A 263 -14.72 -2.83 -4.48
C ARG A 263 -14.44 -3.47 -5.83
N LEU A 264 -13.18 -3.84 -6.05
CA LEU A 264 -12.77 -4.67 -7.17
C LEU A 264 -12.16 -5.97 -6.64
N LYS A 265 -12.62 -7.10 -7.17
CA LYS A 265 -12.00 -8.40 -6.95
C LYS A 265 -10.93 -8.63 -8.00
N SER A 266 -9.78 -9.16 -7.59
CA SER A 266 -8.77 -9.57 -8.56
C SER A 266 -9.21 -10.77 -9.38
N ASP A 267 -8.66 -10.87 -10.59
CA ASP A 267 -8.94 -11.95 -11.53
C ASP A 267 -7.64 -12.61 -12.00
N PRO A 268 -7.49 -13.94 -11.89
CA PRO A 268 -6.34 -14.66 -12.45
C PRO A 268 -6.08 -14.41 -13.94
N ILE A 269 -7.09 -13.98 -14.70
CA ILE A 269 -6.95 -13.61 -16.11
C ILE A 269 -6.01 -12.43 -16.32
N TRP A 270 -5.75 -11.62 -15.27
CA TRP A 270 -4.86 -10.46 -15.31
C TRP A 270 -3.40 -10.77 -15.59
N ASN A 271 -3.02 -12.04 -15.67
CA ASN A 271 -1.69 -12.44 -16.10
C ASN A 271 -1.74 -13.50 -17.19
N ARG A 272 -2.82 -13.55 -17.97
CA ARG A 272 -3.00 -14.53 -19.03
C ARG A 272 -1.98 -14.33 -20.15
N ARG A 273 -1.67 -13.08 -20.53
CA ARG A 273 -0.69 -12.78 -21.60
C ARG A 273 0.78 -12.92 -21.19
N ASP A 274 1.08 -13.14 -19.91
CA ASP A 274 2.46 -13.42 -19.48
C ASP A 274 3.01 -14.69 -20.17
N PRO A 275 4.07 -14.57 -20.99
CA PRO A 275 4.62 -15.68 -21.76
C PRO A 275 5.51 -16.61 -20.93
N GLN A 276 5.83 -16.27 -19.68
CA GLN A 276 6.71 -17.09 -18.83
C GLN A 276 6.02 -18.39 -18.39
N ILE A 277 6.79 -19.49 -18.33
CA ILE A 277 6.36 -20.80 -17.82
C ILE A 277 7.34 -21.24 -16.70
N PRO A 278 6.91 -21.32 -15.43
CA PRO A 278 5.62 -20.87 -14.91
C PRO A 278 5.46 -19.35 -14.98
N LYS A 279 4.20 -18.88 -14.96
CA LYS A 279 3.85 -17.46 -14.94
C LYS A 279 4.49 -16.73 -13.74
N SER A 280 4.90 -15.48 -13.94
CA SER A 280 5.66 -14.70 -12.96
C SER A 280 4.84 -14.36 -11.73
N SER A 281 5.24 -14.79 -10.53
CA SER A 281 4.54 -14.39 -9.30
C SER A 281 4.54 -12.88 -9.01
N TRP A 282 5.33 -12.10 -9.75
CA TRP A 282 5.58 -10.67 -9.53
C TRP A 282 4.64 -9.74 -10.27
N TRP A 283 4.16 -10.16 -11.44
CA TRP A 283 3.51 -9.28 -12.40
C TRP A 283 2.14 -9.80 -12.82
N ASN A 284 1.33 -8.85 -13.29
CA ASN A 284 0.05 -9.02 -13.96
C ASN A 284 0.12 -8.32 -15.32
N ALA A 285 0.47 -9.07 -16.37
CA ALA A 285 0.65 -8.56 -17.74
C ALA A 285 -0.59 -7.86 -18.35
N ASP A 286 -1.77 -8.09 -17.77
CA ASP A 286 -3.07 -7.60 -18.24
C ASP A 286 -3.74 -6.62 -17.26
N ALA A 287 -3.00 -6.15 -16.24
CA ALA A 287 -3.50 -5.19 -15.26
C ALA A 287 -2.60 -3.93 -15.11
N PRO A 288 -2.38 -3.15 -16.19
CA PRO A 288 -1.63 -1.88 -16.15
C PRO A 288 -2.29 -0.80 -15.30
N PHE A 289 -3.54 -1.03 -14.92
CA PHE A 289 -4.36 -0.14 -14.12
C PHE A 289 -4.29 -0.43 -12.61
N VAL A 290 -3.45 -1.37 -12.18
CA VAL A 290 -3.34 -1.76 -10.77
C VAL A 290 -1.99 -1.36 -10.21
N GLY A 291 -1.99 -0.55 -9.17
CA GLY A 291 -0.84 -0.19 -8.35
C GLY A 291 -1.12 -0.43 -6.87
N PHE A 292 -0.52 0.39 -6.00
CA PHE A 292 -0.73 0.32 -4.56
C PHE A 292 -0.23 1.58 -3.85
N ARG A 293 -0.66 1.75 -2.60
CA ARG A 293 -0.04 2.68 -1.65
C ARG A 293 0.37 1.94 -0.38
N ILE A 294 1.22 2.58 0.42
CA ILE A 294 1.71 2.04 1.68
C ILE A 294 1.12 2.77 2.88
N ILE A 295 1.05 2.07 4.00
CA ILE A 295 0.78 2.64 5.31
C ILE A 295 1.84 2.24 6.32
N ARG A 296 1.89 3.00 7.42
CA ARG A 296 2.71 2.74 8.60
C ARG A 296 1.83 2.81 9.85
N PRO A 297 1.63 1.72 10.60
CA PRO A 297 0.93 1.75 11.88
C PRO A 297 1.62 2.66 12.91
N VAL A 298 0.87 3.35 13.77
CA VAL A 298 1.47 4.16 14.84
C VAL A 298 2.30 3.32 15.79
N LYS A 299 1.71 2.22 16.28
CA LYS A 299 2.43 1.21 17.04
C LYS A 299 3.18 0.31 16.08
N GLN A 300 4.50 0.46 16.03
CA GLN A 300 5.36 -0.43 15.27
C GLN A 300 5.38 -1.83 15.95
N PRO A 301 5.31 -2.91 15.17
CA PRO A 301 5.50 -4.26 15.70
C PRO A 301 6.93 -4.47 16.19
N SER A 302 7.16 -5.48 17.02
CA SER A 302 8.51 -5.99 17.27
C SER A 302 9.12 -6.56 15.98
N GLU A 303 10.43 -6.80 15.99
CA GLU A 303 11.10 -7.41 14.84
C GLU A 303 10.56 -8.82 14.56
N GLU A 304 10.28 -9.60 15.60
CA GLU A 304 9.68 -10.93 15.50
C GLU A 304 8.27 -10.86 14.93
N GLU A 305 7.45 -9.92 15.41
CA GLU A 305 6.09 -9.70 14.90
C GLU A 305 6.10 -9.28 13.42
N ALA A 306 7.02 -8.39 13.02
CA ALA A 306 7.19 -7.97 11.63
C ALA A 306 7.61 -9.14 10.73
N LYS A 307 8.60 -9.94 11.15
CA LYS A 307 9.04 -11.14 10.42
C LYS A 307 7.91 -12.15 10.29
N GLN A 308 7.15 -12.39 11.35
CA GLN A 308 6.02 -13.29 11.35
C GLN A 308 4.91 -12.81 10.40
N PHE A 309 4.59 -11.52 10.42
CA PHE A 309 3.62 -10.92 9.49
C PHE A 309 4.00 -11.19 8.03
N PHE A 310 5.25 -10.92 7.65
CA PHE A 310 5.69 -11.17 6.28
C PHE A 310 5.72 -12.66 5.96
N ALA A 311 6.11 -13.54 6.89
CA ALA A 311 6.01 -14.99 6.67
C ALA A 311 4.56 -15.45 6.41
N ASP A 312 3.62 -14.97 7.21
CA ASP A 312 2.21 -15.37 7.13
C ASP A 312 1.50 -14.85 5.88
N ILE A 313 1.88 -13.67 5.39
CA ILE A 313 1.20 -13.03 4.26
C ILE A 313 1.94 -13.23 2.94
N ILE A 314 3.27 -13.20 2.94
CA ILE A 314 4.08 -13.33 1.72
C ILE A 314 4.44 -14.79 1.47
N ALA A 315 5.07 -15.47 2.43
CA ALA A 315 5.61 -16.81 2.19
C ALA A 315 4.49 -17.83 1.97
N LYS A 316 3.42 -17.75 2.78
CA LYS A 316 2.25 -18.62 2.67
C LYS A 316 1.45 -18.41 1.37
N TYR A 317 1.34 -17.17 0.90
CA TYR A 317 0.54 -16.82 -0.27
C TYR A 317 1.38 -16.33 -1.46
N LYS A 318 2.59 -16.88 -1.62
CA LYS A 318 3.46 -16.52 -2.76
C LYS A 318 2.72 -16.64 -4.10
N GLY A 319 2.77 -15.55 -4.88
CA GLY A 319 2.02 -15.39 -6.12
C GLY A 319 0.56 -14.96 -5.94
N ALA A 320 0.19 -14.45 -4.76
CA ALA A 320 -1.09 -13.82 -4.53
C ALA A 320 -1.31 -12.65 -5.49
N ARG A 321 -2.51 -12.61 -6.03
CA ARG A 321 -2.95 -11.71 -7.09
C ARG A 321 -4.41 -11.43 -6.92
#